data_AF-A0A422NJ08-F1
#
_entry.id   AF-A0A422NJ08-F1
#
_cell.length_a   1.000
_cell.length_b   1.000
_cell.length_c   1.000
_cell.angle_alpha   90.00
_cell.angle_beta   90.00
_cell.angle_gamma   90.00
#
_symmetry.space_group_name_H-M   'P 1'
#
loop_
_entity.id
_entity.type
_entity.pdbx_description
1 polymer ?
#
loop_
_entity_poly.entity_id
_entity_poly.type
_entity_poly.pdbx_seq_one_letter_code
_entity_poly.pdbx_strand_id
1 'polypeptide(L)'
;MSEKDAGVDDNVMLERLVAHLRNPPSIPAVPVYALPDQQYLEATVLPLLLRGLEEVAKTRPADPLAFLAAYLLSNNPQKTSHPLMGDEGRRVPLQGIAQMAADIIGRK
;
A
#
# COMPACT_ATOMS: atom_id res chain seq x y z
N MET A 1 24.37 21.64 -26.52
CA MET A 1 24.30 20.54 -25.53
C MET A 1 22.93 20.64 -24.90
N SER A 2 21.96 19.88 -25.43
CA SER A 2 20.56 19.98 -25.04
C SER A 2 20.24 19.01 -23.92
N GLU A 3 19.66 19.53 -22.84
CA GLU A 3 18.76 18.83 -21.93
C GLU A 3 17.84 17.91 -22.73
N LYS A 4 17.89 16.61 -22.47
CA LYS A 4 16.94 15.66 -23.05
C LYS A 4 16.56 14.59 -22.04
N ASP A 5 15.29 14.66 -21.67
CA ASP A 5 14.40 13.62 -21.14
C ASP A 5 14.66 13.07 -19.74
N ALA A 6 14.23 13.86 -18.75
CA ALA A 6 13.75 13.37 -17.45
C ALA A 6 12.26 12.97 -17.52
N GLY A 7 11.84 12.34 -18.63
CA GLY A 7 10.57 11.64 -18.72
C GLY A 7 10.77 10.23 -18.22
N VAL A 8 10.68 10.02 -16.91
CA VAL A 8 10.53 8.66 -16.37
C VAL A 8 9.27 8.09 -17.02
N ASP A 9 9.44 7.10 -17.90
CA ASP A 9 8.38 6.51 -18.72
C ASP A 9 7.15 6.13 -17.87
N ASP A 10 6.13 6.99 -17.81
CA ASP A 10 4.85 6.73 -17.14
C ASP A 10 4.24 5.39 -17.58
N ASN A 11 4.53 5.03 -18.84
CA ASN A 11 4.08 3.79 -19.45
C ASN A 11 4.72 2.55 -18.79
N VAL A 12 6.00 2.62 -18.40
CA VAL A 12 6.70 1.52 -17.74
C VAL A 12 6.16 1.29 -16.32
N MET A 13 5.83 2.37 -15.61
CA MET A 13 5.22 2.27 -14.28
C MET A 13 3.82 1.68 -14.34
N LEU A 14 3.01 2.12 -15.30
CA LEU A 14 1.66 1.59 -15.49
C LEU A 14 1.70 0.10 -15.89
N GLU A 15 2.62 -0.29 -16.78
CA GLU A 15 2.82 -1.70 -17.13
C GLU A 15 3.23 -2.54 -15.91
N ARG A 16 4.12 -2.04 -15.04
CA ARG A 16 4.49 -2.73 -13.80
C ARG A 16 3.31 -2.85 -12.83
N LEU A 17 2.47 -1.82 -12.72
CA LEU A 17 1.23 -1.86 -11.93
C LEU A 17 0.25 -2.91 -12.46
N VAL A 18 0.07 -2.97 -13.78
CA VAL A 18 -0.75 -4.00 -14.44
C VAL A 18 -0.14 -5.39 -14.26
N ALA A 19 1.18 -5.51 -14.27
CA ALA A 19 1.86 -6.78 -14.00
C ALA A 19 1.64 -7.25 -12.55
N HIS A 20 1.68 -6.35 -11.57
CA HIS A 20 1.39 -6.65 -10.16
C HIS A 20 -0.04 -7.15 -9.94
N LEU A 21 -1.01 -6.62 -10.69
CA LEU A 21 -2.39 -7.11 -10.67
C LEU A 21 -2.51 -8.55 -11.18
N ARG A 22 -1.71 -8.91 -12.20
CA ARG A 22 -1.76 -10.22 -12.84
C ARG A 22 -0.97 -11.28 -12.08
N ASN A 23 0.19 -10.91 -11.53
CA ASN A 23 1.11 -11.79 -10.83
C ASN A 23 1.73 -11.04 -9.64
N PRO A 24 1.42 -11.42 -8.38
CA PRO A 24 2.07 -10.82 -7.22
C PRO A 24 3.59 -11.14 -7.25
N PRO A 25 4.46 -10.17 -6.91
CA PRO A 25 5.91 -10.35 -6.97
C PRO A 25 6.40 -11.48 -6.06
N SER A 26 7.46 -12.16 -6.48
CA SER A 26 8.09 -13.21 -5.67
C SER A 26 8.80 -12.61 -4.45
N ILE A 27 8.94 -13.42 -3.40
CA ILE A 27 9.56 -13.01 -2.13
C ILE A 27 11.02 -12.61 -2.40
N PRO A 28 11.43 -11.37 -2.07
CA PRO A 28 12.78 -10.89 -2.33
C PRO A 28 13.82 -11.65 -1.48
N ALA A 29 15.01 -11.85 -2.05
CA ALA A 29 16.13 -12.52 -1.37
C ALA A 29 16.74 -11.72 -0.21
N VAL A 30 16.35 -10.45 -0.06
CA VAL A 30 16.85 -9.47 0.91
C VAL A 30 15.69 -9.06 1.82
N PRO A 31 15.93 -8.77 3.12
CA PRO A 31 14.87 -8.34 4.03
C PRO A 31 14.10 -7.12 3.50
N VAL A 32 12.78 -7.13 3.64
CA VAL A 32 11.87 -6.14 3.03
C VAL A 32 12.24 -4.70 3.39
N TYR A 33 12.69 -4.43 4.62
CA TYR A 33 13.08 -3.09 5.07
C TYR A 33 14.34 -2.51 4.39
N ALA A 34 15.12 -3.34 3.71
CA ALA A 34 16.33 -2.92 3.01
C ALA A 34 16.10 -2.71 1.49
N LEU A 35 14.85 -2.83 1.03
CA LEU A 35 14.49 -2.59 -0.35
C LEU A 35 14.48 -1.08 -0.67
N PRO A 36 14.84 -0.68 -1.89
CA PRO A 36 14.56 0.66 -2.40
C PRO A 36 13.06 0.97 -2.33
N ASP A 37 12.71 2.24 -2.10
CA ASP A 37 11.33 2.71 -1.83
C ASP A 37 10.28 2.11 -2.78
N GLN A 38 10.55 2.12 -4.08
CA GLN A 38 9.62 1.56 -5.05
C GLN A 38 9.39 0.05 -4.85
N GLN A 39 10.46 -0.72 -4.66
CA GLN A 39 10.37 -2.17 -4.43
C GLN A 39 9.73 -2.48 -3.08
N TYR A 40 9.99 -1.65 -2.06
CA TYR A 40 9.34 -1.75 -0.77
C TYR A 40 7.82 -1.62 -0.92
N LEU A 41 7.33 -0.59 -1.61
CA LEU A 41 5.91 -0.37 -1.82
C LEU A 41 5.27 -1.48 -2.66
N GLU A 42 5.94 -1.89 -3.75
CA GLU A 42 5.53 -2.99 -4.63
C GLU A 42 5.40 -4.34 -3.88
N ALA A 43 6.31 -4.62 -2.95
CA ALA A 43 6.33 -5.86 -2.19
C ALA A 43 5.40 -5.86 -0.96
N THR A 44 5.03 -4.69 -0.42
CA THR A 44 4.28 -4.59 0.85
C THR A 44 2.81 -4.23 0.65
N VAL A 45 2.53 -2.98 0.30
CA VAL A 45 1.19 -2.39 0.34
C VAL A 45 0.48 -2.44 -1.01
N LEU A 46 1.24 -2.40 -2.10
CA LEU A 46 0.69 -2.21 -3.44
C LEU A 46 -0.27 -3.33 -3.88
N PRO A 47 0.03 -4.64 -3.67
CA PRO A 47 -0.85 -5.71 -4.15
C PRO A 47 -2.25 -5.62 -3.54
N LEU A 48 -2.34 -5.35 -2.23
CA LEU A 48 -3.60 -5.22 -1.52
C LEU A 48 -4.34 -3.92 -1.89
N LEU A 49 -3.60 -2.81 -2.07
CA LEU A 49 -4.16 -1.54 -2.52
C LEU A 49 -4.81 -1.66 -3.89
N LEU A 50 -4.11 -2.26 -4.86
CA LEU A 50 -4.64 -2.41 -6.21
C LEU A 50 -5.92 -3.25 -6.22
N ARG A 51 -5.95 -4.34 -5.45
CA ARG A 51 -7.17 -5.15 -5.31
C ARG A 51 -8.32 -4.35 -4.70
N GLY A 52 -8.05 -3.55 -3.66
CA GLY A 52 -9.06 -2.67 -3.07
C GLY A 52 -9.59 -1.64 -4.07
N LEU A 53 -8.71 -1.04 -4.88
CA LEU A 53 -9.10 -0.09 -5.93
C LEU A 53 -9.95 -0.74 -7.03
N GLU A 54 -9.65 -1.99 -7.42
CA GLU A 54 -10.50 -2.76 -8.33
C GLU A 54 -11.92 -2.91 -7.76
N GLU A 55 -12.05 -3.25 -6.48
CA GLU A 55 -13.36 -3.41 -5.84
C GLU A 55 -14.12 -2.10 -5.69
N VAL A 56 -13.43 -1.00 -5.41
CA VAL A 56 -14.02 0.36 -5.44
C VAL A 56 -14.55 0.69 -6.84
N ALA A 57 -13.76 0.42 -7.88
CA ALA A 57 -14.16 0.70 -9.26
C ALA A 57 -15.37 -0.15 -9.70
N LYS A 58 -15.47 -1.39 -9.23
CA LYS A 58 -16.60 -2.30 -9.49
C LYS A 58 -17.87 -1.90 -8.74
N THR A 59 -17.76 -1.63 -7.43
CA THR A 59 -18.92 -1.44 -6.55
C THR A 59 -19.43 0.01 -6.51
N ARG A 60 -18.57 0.98 -6.86
CA ARG A 60 -18.83 2.43 -6.83
C ARG A 60 -19.67 2.86 -5.60
N PRO A 61 -19.16 2.62 -4.39
CA PRO A 61 -19.88 2.93 -3.16
C PRO A 61 -20.03 4.45 -2.99
N ALA A 62 -21.03 4.86 -2.19
CA ALA A 62 -21.27 6.28 -1.92
C ALA A 62 -20.08 6.99 -1.24
N ASP A 63 -19.30 6.25 -0.43
CA ASP A 63 -18.03 6.70 0.14
C ASP A 63 -16.89 5.74 -0.26
N PRO A 64 -16.20 6.01 -1.37
CA PRO A 64 -15.09 5.18 -1.87
C PRO A 64 -13.93 5.05 -0.89
N LEU A 65 -13.64 6.09 -0.13
CA LEU A 65 -12.47 6.12 0.75
C LEU A 65 -12.74 5.28 2.02
N ALA A 66 -13.91 5.47 2.65
CA ALA A 66 -14.30 4.66 3.81
C ALA A 66 -14.41 3.18 3.43
N PHE A 67 -14.98 2.87 2.26
CA PHE A 67 -15.03 1.50 1.74
C PHE A 67 -13.64 0.92 1.55
N LEU A 68 -12.73 1.66 0.90
CA LEU A 68 -11.36 1.19 0.67
C LEU A 68 -10.64 0.92 1.99
N ALA A 69 -10.73 1.82 2.96
CA ALA A 69 -10.12 1.62 4.28
C ALA A 69 -10.65 0.34 4.96
N ALA A 70 -11.96 0.13 4.95
CA ALA A 70 -12.59 -1.08 5.49
C ALA A 70 -12.15 -2.35 4.74
N TYR A 71 -12.04 -2.27 3.41
CA TYR A 71 -11.56 -3.35 2.56
C TYR A 71 -10.13 -3.76 2.91
N LEU A 72 -9.21 -2.79 2.99
CA LEU A 72 -7.80 -3.05 3.31
C LEU A 72 -7.65 -3.70 4.68
N LEU A 73 -8.36 -3.21 5.70
CA LEU A 73 -8.31 -3.78 7.06
C LEU A 73 -8.89 -5.21 7.11
N SER A 74 -9.94 -5.48 6.35
CA SER A 74 -10.61 -6.78 6.34
C SER A 74 -9.80 -7.87 5.61
N ASN A 75 -9.04 -7.48 4.59
CA ASN A 75 -8.31 -8.37 3.69
C ASN A 75 -6.79 -8.37 3.93
N ASN A 76 -6.30 -7.70 4.97
CA ASN A 76 -4.88 -7.68 5.29
C ASN A 76 -4.40 -9.10 5.68
N PRO A 77 -3.47 -9.74 4.94
CA PRO A 77 -2.99 -11.08 5.26
C PRO A 77 -2.22 -11.16 6.58
N GLN A 78 -1.73 -10.02 7.09
CA GLN A 78 -1.09 -9.91 8.39
C GLN A 78 -2.09 -9.66 9.53
N LYS A 79 -3.41 -9.84 9.30
CA LYS A 79 -4.47 -9.53 10.27
C LYS A 79 -4.23 -10.12 11.67
N THR A 80 -3.69 -11.33 11.74
CA THR A 80 -3.37 -12.05 12.99
C THR A 80 -2.14 -11.50 13.71
N SER A 81 -1.22 -10.87 12.98
CA SER A 81 0.02 -10.25 13.48
C SER A 81 -0.07 -8.72 13.54
N HIS A 82 -1.20 -8.14 13.13
CA HIS A 82 -1.36 -6.70 13.05
C HIS A 82 -1.47 -6.11 14.46
N PRO A 83 -0.68 -5.09 14.81
CA PRO A 83 -0.77 -4.40 16.10
C PRO A 83 -2.05 -3.57 16.27
N LEU A 84 -3.13 -3.86 15.53
CA LEU A 84 -4.49 -3.36 15.78
C LEU A 84 -5.48 -4.50 16.06
N MET A 85 -5.10 -5.76 15.83
CA MET A 85 -5.99 -6.92 15.94
C MET A 85 -5.42 -8.09 16.76
N GLY A 86 -4.14 -8.06 17.13
CA GLY A 86 -3.59 -8.94 18.18
C GLY A 86 -3.97 -8.50 19.61
N ASP A 87 -3.60 -9.27 20.63
CA ASP A 87 -3.89 -8.93 22.05
C ASP A 87 -3.14 -7.66 22.51
N GLU A 88 -1.97 -7.35 21.93
CA GLU A 88 -1.33 -6.04 22.00
C GLU A 88 -1.98 -4.98 21.11
N GLY A 89 -2.63 -5.39 20.01
CA GLY A 89 -3.32 -4.49 19.10
C GLY A 89 -4.64 -3.94 19.63
N ARG A 90 -5.22 -4.58 20.65
CA ARG A 90 -6.21 -3.95 21.52
C ARG A 90 -5.68 -2.73 22.29
N ARG A 91 -4.36 -2.61 22.46
CA ARG A 91 -3.73 -1.54 23.26
C ARG A 91 -3.27 -0.35 22.41
N VAL A 92 -3.08 -0.50 21.10
CA VAL A 92 -2.79 0.63 20.21
C VAL A 92 -4.09 1.02 19.50
N PRO A 93 -4.80 2.08 19.94
CA PRO A 93 -6.04 2.49 19.30
C PRO A 93 -5.75 2.92 17.84
N LEU A 94 -6.73 2.78 16.95
CA LEU A 94 -6.68 3.33 15.57
C LEU A 94 -6.21 4.79 15.56
N GLN A 95 -6.56 5.54 16.60
CA GLN A 95 -6.09 6.91 16.85
C GLN A 95 -4.57 7.01 17.04
N GLY A 96 -3.91 6.04 17.65
CA GLY A 96 -2.45 6.03 17.83
C GLY A 96 -1.68 5.84 16.52
N ILE A 97 -2.19 5.01 15.61
CA ILE A 97 -1.61 4.86 14.27
C ILE A 97 -1.90 6.08 13.40
N ALA A 98 -3.13 6.62 13.47
CA ALA A 98 -3.47 7.87 12.81
C ALA A 98 -2.62 9.04 13.32
N GLN A 99 -2.36 9.09 14.63
CA GLN A 99 -1.51 10.11 15.24
C GLN A 99 -0.04 9.93 14.84
N MET A 100 0.47 8.71 14.80
CA MET A 100 1.84 8.44 14.33
C MET A 100 2.00 8.83 12.85
N ALA A 101 0.99 8.56 12.00
CA ALA A 101 0.97 9.03 10.62
C ALA A 101 0.93 10.57 10.55
N ALA A 102 0.08 11.21 11.35
CA ALA A 102 -0.04 12.67 11.42
C ALA A 102 1.28 13.34 11.88
N ASP A 103 1.95 12.78 12.90
CA ASP A 103 3.21 13.30 13.43
C ASP A 103 4.36 13.17 12.41
N ILE A 104 4.38 12.08 11.63
CA ILE A 104 5.38 11.91 10.55
C ILE A 104 5.13 12.90 9.42
N ILE A 105 3.87 13.11 9.03
CA ILE A 105 3.50 14.04 7.95
C ILE A 105 3.73 15.50 8.37
N GLY A 106 3.46 15.84 9.64
CA GLY A 106 3.62 17.19 10.19
C GLY A 106 5.06 17.61 10.51
N ARG A 107 6.04 16.70 10.40
CA ARG A 107 7.48 17.01 10.58
C ARG A 107 8.18 17.48 9.30
N LYS A 108 7.45 17.67 8.20
CA LYS A 108 7.98 18.28 6.97
C LYS A 108 7.87 19.79 6.98
#